data_AF-A0A1L7RVB6-F1
#
_entry.id   AF-A0A1L7RVB6-F1
#
_cell.length_a   1.000
_cell.length_b   1.000
_cell.length_c   1.000
_cell.angle_alpha   90.00
_cell.angle_beta   90.00
_cell.angle_gamma   90.00
#
_symmetry.space_group_name_H-M   'P 1'
#
loop_
_entity.id
_entity.type
_entity.pdbx_description
1 polymer ?
#
loop_
_entity_poly.entity_id
_entity_poly.type
_entity_poly.pdbx_seq_one_letter_code
_entity_poly.pdbx_strand_id
1 'polypeptide(L)'
;MNDRVIQNSTQGERVLAALSYFSIFFAPIILPIFIWIFADRPTSSHAAKSLAYHIITYIGPILLILSIGFGGVLINNTSTITSVIMITVAIILFVITVWYTIKNIYRGVRVLISEHAYFHP
;
A
#
# COMPACT_ATOMS: atom_id res chain seq x y z
N MET A 1 21.29 -8.55 -31.19
CA MET A 1 21.27 -9.38 -29.97
C MET A 1 21.14 -8.57 -28.68
N ASN A 2 21.56 -7.30 -28.64
CA ASN A 2 21.54 -6.46 -27.44
C ASN A 2 20.14 -6.02 -26.99
N ASP A 3 19.27 -5.63 -27.94
CA ASP A 3 17.96 -5.03 -27.61
C ASP A 3 17.00 -6.02 -26.91
N ARG A 4 17.08 -7.31 -27.23
CA ARG A 4 16.28 -8.35 -26.56
C ARG A 4 16.70 -8.54 -25.10
N VAL A 5 17.97 -8.38 -24.78
CA VAL A 5 18.48 -8.49 -23.40
C VAL A 5 18.02 -7.29 -22.57
N ILE A 6 18.10 -6.08 -23.14
CA ILE A 6 17.62 -4.84 -22.51
C ILE A 6 16.10 -4.84 -22.31
N GLN A 7 15.34 -5.37 -23.27
CA GLN A 7 13.90 -5.54 -23.12
C GLN A 7 13.55 -6.55 -22.02
N ASN A 8 14.27 -7.68 -21.95
CA ASN A 8 14.02 -8.68 -20.91
C ASN A 8 14.35 -8.16 -19.50
N SER A 9 15.44 -7.39 -19.34
CA SER A 9 15.79 -6.78 -18.05
C SER A 9 14.73 -5.77 -17.59
N THR A 10 14.22 -4.94 -18.50
CA THR A 10 13.16 -3.97 -18.20
C THR A 10 11.81 -4.62 -17.89
N GLN A 11 11.44 -5.75 -18.51
CA GLN A 11 10.21 -6.47 -18.14
C GLN A 11 10.27 -7.01 -16.70
N GLY A 12 11.38 -7.66 -16.32
CA GLY A 12 11.53 -8.22 -14.97
C GLY A 12 11.48 -7.16 -13.88
N GLU A 13 12.15 -6.04 -14.11
CA GLU A 13 12.13 -4.88 -13.23
C GLU A 13 10.72 -4.28 -13.07
N ARG A 14 9.96 -4.16 -14.17
CA ARG A 14 8.57 -3.68 -14.13
C ARG A 14 7.65 -4.61 -13.34
N VAL A 15 7.84 -5.93 -13.48
CA VAL A 15 7.13 -6.92 -12.68
C VAL A 15 7.47 -6.74 -11.20
N LEU A 16 8.75 -6.54 -10.86
CA LEU A 16 9.18 -6.33 -9.47
C LEU A 16 8.63 -5.02 -8.88
N ALA A 17 8.62 -3.94 -9.66
CA ALA A 17 8.03 -2.66 -9.28
C ALA A 17 6.51 -2.77 -9.05
N ALA A 18 5.79 -3.49 -9.91
CA ALA A 18 4.36 -3.72 -9.73
C ALA A 18 4.05 -4.67 -8.57
N LEU A 19 4.86 -5.71 -8.39
CA LEU A 19 4.74 -6.64 -7.27
C LEU A 19 4.94 -5.92 -5.93
N SER A 20 5.80 -4.88 -5.88
CA SER A 20 5.89 -4.00 -4.72
C SER A 20 4.51 -3.44 -4.37
N TYR A 21 3.79 -2.83 -5.31
CA TYR A 21 2.43 -2.31 -5.07
C TYR A 21 1.40 -3.40 -4.70
N PHE A 22 1.49 -4.60 -5.29
CA PHE A 22 0.58 -5.70 -4.96
C PHE A 22 0.91 -6.40 -3.64
N SER A 23 2.10 -6.18 -3.09
CA SER A 23 2.49 -6.76 -1.80
C SER A 23 1.59 -6.32 -0.65
N ILE A 24 0.74 -5.30 -0.84
CA ILE A 24 -0.33 -4.94 0.08
C ILE A 24 -1.17 -6.13 0.54
N PHE A 25 -1.32 -7.17 -0.29
CA PHE A 25 -2.14 -8.35 0.00
C PHE A 25 -1.42 -9.47 0.74
N PHE A 26 -0.08 -9.51 0.75
CA PHE A 26 0.64 -10.67 1.27
C PHE A 26 1.94 -10.36 2.04
N ALA A 27 2.65 -9.28 1.72
CA ALA A 27 3.91 -8.91 2.36
C ALA A 27 4.15 -7.39 2.32
N PRO A 28 3.24 -6.58 2.90
CA PRO A 28 3.15 -5.14 2.65
C PRO A 28 4.39 -4.34 3.07
N ILE A 29 5.17 -4.85 4.02
CA ILE A 29 6.37 -4.18 4.53
C ILE A 29 7.62 -4.86 3.99
N ILE A 30 7.70 -6.18 4.14
CA ILE A 30 8.91 -6.94 3.84
C ILE A 30 9.27 -6.81 2.36
N LEU A 31 8.34 -7.09 1.44
CA LEU A 31 8.68 -7.13 0.02
C LEU A 31 9.09 -5.76 -0.54
N PRO A 32 8.36 -4.64 -0.29
CA PRO A 32 8.78 -3.34 -0.78
C PRO A 32 10.10 -2.87 -0.18
N ILE A 33 10.40 -3.21 1.08
CA ILE A 33 11.69 -2.86 1.69
C ILE A 33 12.83 -3.60 1.00
N PHE A 34 12.70 -4.91 0.78
CA PHE A 34 13.70 -5.70 0.06
C PHE A 34 13.96 -5.11 -1.33
N ILE A 35 12.90 -4.83 -2.09
CA ILE A 35 13.04 -4.28 -3.45
C ILE A 35 13.61 -2.86 -3.42
N TRP A 36 13.23 -2.03 -2.44
CA TRP A 36 13.76 -0.68 -2.31
C TRP A 36 15.28 -0.67 -2.07
N ILE A 37 15.80 -1.61 -1.29
CA ILE A 37 17.22 -1.71 -0.94
C ILE A 37 18.04 -2.36 -2.07
N PHE A 38 17.52 -3.43 -2.69
CA PHE A 38 18.32 -4.29 -3.57
C PHE A 38 18.09 -4.05 -5.07
N ALA A 39 17.03 -3.36 -5.49
CA ALA A 39 16.79 -3.08 -6.91
C ALA A 39 17.34 -1.72 -7.33
N ASP A 40 17.68 -1.59 -8.60
CA ASP A 40 18.08 -0.32 -9.19
C ASP A 40 16.88 0.61 -9.45
N ARG A 41 17.18 1.88 -9.71
CA ARG A 41 16.16 2.82 -10.18
C ARG A 41 15.77 2.47 -11.63
N PRO A 42 14.48 2.60 -12.00
CA PRO A 42 13.38 3.20 -11.22
C PRO A 42 12.61 2.22 -10.31
N THR A 43 12.86 0.91 -10.39
CA THR A 43 12.16 -0.11 -9.57
C THR A 43 12.20 0.18 -8.07
N SER A 44 13.37 0.51 -7.53
CA SER A 44 13.51 0.88 -6.12
C SER A 44 12.67 2.11 -5.72
N SER A 45 12.47 3.07 -6.63
CA SER A 45 11.62 4.25 -6.38
C SER A 45 10.13 3.88 -6.30
N HIS A 46 9.67 2.93 -7.13
CA HIS A 46 8.31 2.39 -7.00
C HIS A 46 8.11 1.62 -5.70
N ALA A 47 9.10 0.85 -5.27
CA ALA A 47 9.05 0.09 -4.03
C ALA A 47 8.95 1.02 -2.80
N ALA A 48 9.76 2.08 -2.74
CA ALA A 48 9.65 3.09 -1.68
C ALA A 48 8.25 3.74 -1.62
N LYS A 49 7.70 4.08 -2.79
CA LYS A 49 6.39 4.74 -2.90
C LYS A 49 5.24 3.81 -2.54
N SER A 50 5.35 2.54 -2.93
CA SER A 50 4.43 1.48 -2.50
C SER A 50 4.46 1.30 -0.99
N LEU A 51 5.63 1.25 -0.37
CA LEU A 51 5.77 1.15 1.08
C LEU A 51 5.06 2.31 1.80
N ALA A 52 5.22 3.54 1.33
CA ALA A 52 4.53 4.70 1.89
C ALA A 52 3.00 4.55 1.80
N TYR A 53 2.47 4.05 0.68
CA TYR A 53 1.03 3.81 0.56
C TYR A 53 0.56 2.64 1.43
N HIS A 54 1.37 1.61 1.64
CA HIS A 54 1.01 0.53 2.56
C HIS A 54 0.92 1.03 3.99
N ILE A 55 1.88 1.83 4.45
CA ILE A 55 1.85 2.43 5.79
C ILE A 55 0.54 3.22 5.99
N ILE A 56 0.16 4.05 5.03
CA ILE A 56 -1.10 4.80 5.07
C ILE A 56 -2.32 3.87 5.02
N THR A 57 -2.24 2.77 4.26
CA THR A 57 -3.36 1.81 4.18
C THR A 57 -3.58 1.10 5.52
N TYR A 58 -2.49 0.70 6.19
CA TYR A 58 -2.52 -0.08 7.43
C TYR A 58 -2.70 0.76 8.70
N ILE A 59 -2.43 2.07 8.67
CA ILE A 59 -2.64 2.92 9.85
C ILE A 59 -4.12 2.98 10.25
N GLY A 60 -5.04 3.03 9.28
CA GLY A 60 -6.48 3.10 9.53
C GLY A 60 -7.01 1.86 10.28
N PRO A 61 -6.79 0.64 9.77
CA PRO A 61 -7.22 -0.59 10.43
C PRO A 61 -6.54 -0.80 11.78
N ILE A 62 -5.26 -0.45 11.93
CA ILE A 62 -4.57 -0.52 13.23
C ILE A 62 -5.26 0.40 14.24
N LEU A 63 -5.52 1.66 13.89
CA LEU A 63 -6.20 2.61 14.78
C LEU A 63 -7.62 2.16 15.12
N LEU A 64 -8.33 1.54 14.17
CA LEU A 64 -9.66 0.98 14.39
C LEU A 64 -9.62 -0.19 15.38
N ILE A 65 -8.69 -1.12 15.20
CA ILE A 65 -8.51 -2.28 16.09
C ILE A 65 -8.12 -1.83 17.49
N LEU A 66 -7.18 -0.88 17.61
CA LEU A 66 -6.79 -0.32 18.91
C LEU A 66 -8.00 0.37 19.57
N SER A 67 -8.76 1.14 18.81
CA SER A 67 -9.97 1.83 19.29
C SER A 67 -11.04 0.86 19.81
N ILE A 68 -11.25 -0.28 19.14
CA ILE A 68 -12.17 -1.32 19.59
C ILE A 68 -11.58 -2.09 20.79
N GLY A 69 -10.29 -2.41 20.78
CA GLY A 69 -9.61 -3.14 21.86
C GLY A 69 -9.55 -2.36 23.17
N PHE A 70 -9.26 -1.07 23.11
CA PHE A 70 -9.27 -0.17 24.28
C PHE A 70 -10.68 0.32 24.63
N GLY A 71 -11.54 0.55 23.63
CA GLY A 71 -12.92 1.00 23.83
C GLY A 71 -13.85 -0.10 24.34
N GLY A 72 -13.56 -1.37 24.02
CA GLY A 72 -14.25 -2.57 24.51
C GLY A 72 -14.28 -2.69 26.03
N VAL A 73 -13.27 -2.14 26.71
CA VAL A 73 -13.15 -2.08 28.17
C VAL A 73 -14.02 -0.96 28.77
N LEU A 74 -14.41 0.06 27.98
CA LEU A 74 -15.17 1.25 28.42
C LEU A 74 -16.68 1.21 28.10
N ILE A 75 -17.18 0.15 27.46
CA ILE A 75 -18.56 0.08 26.91
C ILE A 75 -19.65 0.26 27.99
N ASN A 76 -19.33 -0.04 29.25
CA ASN A 76 -20.33 0.02 30.32
C ASN A 76 -20.74 1.47 30.71
N ASN A 77 -20.01 2.51 30.28
CA ASN A 77 -20.27 3.91 30.66
C ASN A 77 -20.09 4.94 29.51
N THR A 78 -20.06 4.51 28.25
CA THR A 78 -19.82 5.42 27.12
C THR A 78 -21.11 6.14 26.69
N SER A 79 -21.06 7.46 26.56
CA SER A 79 -22.21 8.27 26.13
C SER A 79 -22.58 7.99 24.66
N THR A 80 -23.86 8.14 24.29
CA THR A 80 -24.34 8.01 22.90
C THR A 80 -23.55 8.90 21.93
N ILE A 81 -23.14 10.09 22.35
CA ILE A 81 -22.35 11.03 21.55
C ILE A 81 -20.97 10.44 21.23
N THR A 82 -20.30 9.85 22.22
CA THR A 82 -18.99 9.20 22.04
C THR A 82 -19.07 8.06 21.03
N SER A 83 -20.10 7.21 21.12
CA SER A 83 -20.30 6.09 20.20
C SER A 83 -20.51 6.54 18.75
N VAL A 84 -21.31 7.59 18.53
CA VAL A 84 -21.53 8.17 17.19
C VAL A 84 -20.23 8.73 16.59
N ILE A 85 -19.41 9.41 17.39
CA ILE A 85 -18.11 9.92 16.94
C ILE A 85 -17.19 8.76 16.53
N MET A 86 -17.09 7.71 17.34
CA MET A 86 -16.24 6.55 17.06
C MET A 86 -16.64 5.83 15.77
N ILE A 87 -17.95 5.63 15.56
CA ILE A 87 -18.47 5.02 14.32
C ILE A 87 -18.16 5.91 13.11
N THR A 88 -18.34 7.23 13.25
CA THR A 88 -18.04 8.18 12.16
C THR A 88 -16.57 8.14 11.76
N VAL A 89 -15.66 8.16 12.75
CA VAL A 89 -14.21 8.04 12.53
C VAL A 89 -13.86 6.70 11.88
N ALA A 90 -14.47 5.59 12.35
CA ALA A 90 -14.25 4.27 11.78
C ALA A 90 -14.61 4.21 10.29
N ILE A 91 -15.75 4.79 9.89
CA ILE A 91 -16.18 4.85 8.49
C ILE A 91 -15.18 5.66 7.65
N ILE A 92 -14.72 6.82 8.14
CA ILE A 92 -13.74 7.64 7.43
C ILE A 92 -12.43 6.88 7.23
N LEU A 93 -11.92 6.23 8.27
CA LEU A 93 -10.69 5.43 8.18
C LEU A 93 -10.86 4.26 7.21
N PHE A 94 -12.01 3.59 7.23
CA PHE A 94 -12.32 2.50 6.29
C PHE A 94 -12.30 2.98 4.83
N VAL A 95 -12.92 4.13 4.54
CA VAL A 95 -12.91 4.71 3.18
C VAL A 95 -11.48 5.06 2.74
N ILE A 96 -10.66 5.63 3.62
CA ILE A 96 -9.25 5.93 3.34
C ILE A 96 -8.48 4.65 3.03
N THR A 97 -8.65 3.60 3.83
CA THR A 97 -8.02 2.29 3.59
C THR A 97 -8.39 1.74 2.23
N VAL A 98 -9.69 1.66 1.91
CA VAL A 98 -10.15 1.15 0.60
C VAL A 98 -9.57 1.97 -0.55
N TRP A 99 -9.58 3.30 -0.43
CA TRP A 99 -9.02 4.18 -1.44
C TRP A 99 -7.52 3.92 -1.69
N TYR A 100 -6.72 3.81 -0.63
CA TYR A 100 -5.28 3.55 -0.77
C TYR A 100 -4.98 2.12 -1.23
N THR A 101 -5.80 1.13 -0.87
CA THR A 101 -5.70 -0.22 -1.44
C THR A 101 -5.92 -0.18 -2.95
N ILE A 102 -6.99 0.46 -3.42
CA ILE A 102 -7.28 0.62 -4.86
C ILE A 102 -6.15 1.38 -5.56
N LYS A 103 -5.62 2.44 -4.94
CA LYS A 103 -4.51 3.22 -5.48
C LYS A 103 -3.23 2.39 -5.66
N ASN A 104 -2.93 1.47 -4.73
CA ASN A 104 -1.82 0.54 -4.88
C ASN A 104 -2.06 -0.41 -6.06
N ILE A 105 -3.24 -1.03 -6.15
CA ILE A 105 -3.59 -1.92 -7.28
C ILE A 105 -3.46 -1.19 -8.61
N TYR A 106 -4.06 0.00 -8.71
CA TYR A 106 -4.03 0.83 -9.92
C TYR A 106 -2.59 1.13 -10.35
N ARG A 107 -1.71 1.51 -9.41
CA ARG A 107 -0.30 1.78 -9.72
C ARG A 107 0.47 0.53 -10.11
N GLY A 108 0.23 -0.60 -9.45
CA GLY A 108 0.82 -1.88 -9.83
C GLY A 108 0.48 -2.25 -11.27
N VAL A 109 -0.81 -2.25 -11.62
CA VAL A 109 -1.27 -2.50 -13.00
C VAL A 109 -0.68 -1.50 -13.99
N ARG A 110 -0.66 -0.20 -13.65
CA ARG A 110 -0.15 0.84 -14.55
C ARG A 110 1.33 0.64 -14.89
N VAL A 111 2.16 0.26 -13.92
CA VAL A 111 3.60 -0.02 -14.14
C VAL A 111 3.80 -1.29 -14.98
N LEU A 112 2.96 -2.32 -14.78
CA LEU A 112 2.95 -3.56 -15.57
C LEU A 112 2.62 -3.35 -17.04
N ILE A 113 1.74 -2.40 -17.37
CA ILE A 113 1.27 -2.22 -18.76
C ILE A 113 1.94 -1.04 -19.48
N SER A 114 2.53 -0.08 -18.74
CA SER A 114 3.12 1.13 -19.33
C SER A 114 4.58 1.30 -18.93
N GLU A 115 5.49 1.24 -19.91
CA GLU A 115 6.91 1.58 -19.72
C GLU A 115 7.08 3.05 -19.30
N HIS A 116 6.28 3.95 -19.89
CA HIS A 116 6.28 5.34 -19.47
C HIS A 116 5.97 5.48 -17.97
N ALA A 117 4.99 4.75 -17.44
CA ALA A 117 4.68 4.80 -16.01
C ALA A 117 5.79 4.20 -15.14
N TYR A 118 6.57 3.26 -15.66
CA TYR A 118 7.72 2.66 -14.96
C TYR A 118 8.90 3.64 -14.83
N PHE A 119 9.19 4.43 -15.87
CA PHE A 119 10.28 5.42 -15.80
C PHE A 119 9.90 6.70 -15.04
N HIS A 120 8.63 6.85 -14.64
CA HIS A 120 8.10 8.05 -13.96
C HIS A 120 7.31 7.70 -12.68
N PRO A 121 8.00 7.29 -11.59
CA PRO A 121 7.40 6.75 -10.37
C PRO A 121 6.46 7.65 -9.55
#